data_AF-A0A0E9XGP8-F1
#
_entry.id   AF-A0A0E9XGP8-F1
#
_cell.length_a   1.000
_cell.length_b   1.000
_cell.length_c   1.000
_cell.angle_alpha   90.00
_cell.angle_beta   90.00
_cell.angle_gamma   90.00
#
_symmetry.space_group_name_H-M   'P 1'
#
loop_
_entity.id
_entity.type
_entity.pdbx_description
1 polymer ?
#
loop_
_entity_poly.entity_id
_entity_poly.type
_entity_poly.pdbx_seq_one_letter_code
_entity_poly.pdbx_strand_id
1 'polypeptide(L)'
;MATFHTYLKTEYSDENIEFWLRCEEYKKIKSSNRMNSKAKKIYEQYIQTKAPREINIDHHTRETIKINVMAPTPICFDEAQKIVYKLMERDSYPRFLRSDIYRSLLDSTTTDCQRG
;
A
#
# COMPACT_ATOMS: atom_id res chain seq x y z
N MET A 1 6.82 -9.98 -6.96
CA MET A 1 6.36 -8.68 -6.42
C MET A 1 6.49 -7.52 -7.42
N ALA A 2 7.51 -7.47 -8.28
CA ALA A 2 7.67 -6.40 -9.28
C ALA A 2 6.49 -6.26 -10.27
N THR A 3 5.87 -7.39 -10.64
CA THR A 3 4.76 -7.43 -11.60
C THR A 3 3.48 -6.76 -11.08
N PHE A 4 3.13 -6.99 -9.82
CA PHE A 4 1.92 -6.41 -9.21
C PHE A 4 2.03 -4.88 -9.06
N HIS A 5 3.21 -4.40 -8.65
CA HIS A 5 3.48 -2.96 -8.57
C HIS A 5 3.43 -2.26 -9.93
N THR A 6 3.87 -2.93 -11.00
CA THR A 6 3.80 -2.40 -12.37
C THR A 6 2.35 -2.32 -12.86
N TYR A 7 1.52 -3.32 -12.54
CA TYR A 7 0.09 -3.29 -12.86
C TYR A 7 -0.66 -2.18 -12.12
N LEU A 8 -0.43 -2.00 -10.82
CA LEU A 8 -1.08 -0.94 -10.05
C LEU A 8 -0.73 0.46 -10.58
N LYS A 9 0.51 0.66 -11.07
CA LYS A 9 0.90 1.90 -11.75
C LYS A 9 0.11 2.17 -13.03
N THR A 10 -0.26 1.13 -13.77
CA THR A 10 -1.10 1.28 -14.98
C THR A 10 -2.55 1.63 -14.66
N GLU A 11 -3.02 1.33 -13.45
CA GLU A 11 -4.37 1.65 -12.97
C GLU A 11 -4.43 2.87 -12.03
N TYR A 12 -3.31 3.60 -11.85
CA TYR A 12 -3.20 4.70 -10.88
C TYR A 12 -3.64 4.29 -9.45
N SER A 13 -3.32 3.06 -9.04
CA SER A 13 -3.72 2.48 -7.74
C SER A 13 -2.53 1.96 -6.93
N ASP A 14 -1.30 2.35 -7.30
CA ASP A 14 -0.06 1.94 -6.63
C ASP A 14 0.20 2.67 -5.30
N GLU A 15 -0.54 3.74 -5.00
CA GLU A 15 -0.53 4.38 -3.68
C GLU A 15 -0.95 3.43 -2.56
N ASN A 16 -1.87 2.49 -2.83
CA ASN A 16 -2.36 1.55 -1.83
C ASN A 16 -1.28 0.55 -1.39
N ILE A 17 -0.56 -0.05 -2.35
CA ILE A 17 0.52 -0.99 -2.03
C ILE A 17 1.72 -0.25 -1.43
N GLU A 18 2.03 0.96 -1.92
CA GLU A 18 3.15 1.74 -1.38
C GLU A 18 2.87 2.16 0.06
N PHE A 19 1.66 2.66 0.35
CA PHE A 19 1.24 2.97 1.72
C PHE A 19 1.38 1.76 2.63
N TRP A 20 0.85 0.60 2.21
CA TRP A 20 0.92 -0.62 3.01
C TRP A 20 2.36 -1.02 3.33
N LEU A 21 3.28 -0.94 2.35
CA LEU A 21 4.71 -1.21 2.56
C LEU A 21 5.35 -0.20 3.53
N ARG A 22 4.98 1.08 3.44
CA ARG A 22 5.47 2.12 4.36
C ARG A 22 5.01 1.88 5.79
N CYS A 23 3.80 1.36 5.99
CA CYS A 23 3.32 0.93 7.31
C CYS A 23 4.15 -0.24 7.86
N GLU A 24 4.46 -1.25 7.05
CA GLU A 24 5.30 -2.39 7.47
C GLU A 24 6.73 -1.96 7.85
N GLU A 25 7.32 -1.03 7.08
CA GLU A 25 8.60 -0.41 7.46
C GLU A 25 8.50 0.36 8.77
N TYR A 26 7.42 1.13 8.94
CA TYR A 26 7.20 1.98 10.10
C TYR A 26 7.12 1.18 11.40
N LYS A 27 6.42 0.03 11.40
CA LYS A 27 6.31 -0.88 12.56
C LYS A 27 7.66 -1.41 13.06
N LYS A 28 8.66 -1.49 12.19
CA LYS A 28 10.01 -1.98 12.53
C LYS A 28 10.88 -0.91 13.20
N ILE A 29 10.43 0.35 13.23
CA ILE A 29 11.20 1.46 13.81
C ILE A 29 11.15 1.39 15.34
N LYS A 30 12.32 1.27 15.96
CA LYS A 30 12.46 1.31 17.44
C LYS A 30 12.81 2.70 17.99
N SER A 31 13.38 3.58 17.15
CA SER A 31 13.81 4.92 17.57
C SER A 31 12.64 5.90 17.53
N SER A 32 12.33 6.52 18.68
CA SER A 32 11.24 7.50 18.81
C SER A 32 11.37 8.67 17.83
N ASN A 33 12.58 9.24 17.66
CA ASN A 33 12.80 10.36 16.74
C ASN A 33 12.56 9.97 15.28
N ARG A 34 13.01 8.77 14.88
CA ARG A 34 12.76 8.24 13.53
C ARG A 34 11.29 7.93 13.31
N MET A 35 10.62 7.40 14.33
CA MET A 35 9.19 7.11 14.30
C MET A 35 8.39 8.39 14.09
N ASN A 36 8.65 9.43 14.88
CA ASN A 36 8.04 10.74 14.71
C ASN A 36 8.22 11.32 13.31
N SER A 37 9.45 11.27 12.80
CA SER A 37 9.77 11.80 11.46
C SER A 37 9.08 11.00 10.35
N LYS A 38 9.02 9.66 10.46
CA LYS A 38 8.39 8.80 9.45
C LYS A 38 6.86 8.86 9.54
N ALA A 39 6.28 8.98 10.73
CA ALA A 39 4.84 9.15 10.92
C ALA A 39 4.31 10.39 10.21
N LYS A 40 4.99 11.55 10.40
CA LYS A 40 4.64 12.79 9.70
C LYS A 40 4.71 12.64 8.17
N LYS A 41 5.79 12.04 7.66
CA LYS A 41 5.94 11.79 6.22
C LYS A 41 4.85 10.89 5.65
N ILE A 42 4.49 9.82 6.35
CA ILE A 42 3.40 8.92 5.93
C ILE A 42 2.07 9.69 5.92
N TYR A 43 1.82 10.50 6.95
CA TYR A 43 0.60 11.31 7.04
C TYR A 43 0.48 12.31 5.88
N GLU A 44 1.51 13.11 5.63
CA GLU A 44 1.52 14.13 4.57
C GLU A 44 1.42 13.51 3.17
N GLN A 45 2.01 12.33 2.97
CA GLN A 45 2.06 11.69 1.66
C GLN A 45 0.79 10.89 1.31
N TYR A 46 0.11 10.31 2.31
CA TYR A 46 -0.98 9.35 2.09
C TYR A 46 -2.29 9.68 2.81
N ILE A 47 -2.28 10.36 3.96
CA ILE A 47 -3.45 10.47 4.84
C ILE A 47 -4.10 11.85 4.78
N GLN A 48 -3.30 12.91 4.70
CA GLN A 48 -3.81 14.27 4.71
C GLN A 48 -4.73 14.51 3.52
N THR A 49 -5.74 15.37 3.69
CA THR A 49 -6.60 15.78 2.60
C THR A 49 -5.80 16.49 1.51
N LYS A 50 -5.98 16.07 0.24
CA LYS A 50 -5.18 16.51 -0.91
C LYS A 50 -3.72 16.09 -0.83
N ALA A 51 -3.41 15.00 -0.12
CA ALA A 51 -2.09 14.40 -0.18
C ALA A 51 -1.79 13.97 -1.63
N PRO A 52 -0.52 14.04 -2.07
CA PRO A 52 -0.15 13.70 -3.45
C PRO A 52 -0.46 12.24 -3.79
N ARG A 53 -0.53 11.37 -2.78
CA ARG A 53 -0.88 9.95 -2.93
C ARG A 53 -1.96 9.54 -1.92
N GLU A 54 -2.98 10.39 -1.77
CA GLU A 54 -4.07 10.18 -0.81
C GLU A 54 -4.74 8.80 -0.99
N ILE A 55 -4.77 8.00 0.08
CA ILE A 55 -5.45 6.70 0.09
C ILE A 55 -6.94 6.85 0.37
N ASN A 56 -7.74 5.93 -0.16
CA ASN A 56 -9.19 5.94 0.04
C ASN A 56 -9.58 5.37 1.42
N ILE A 57 -9.66 6.26 2.41
CA ILE A 57 -10.12 5.97 3.78
C ILE A 57 -11.22 6.94 4.20
N ASP A 58 -12.07 6.51 5.15
CA ASP A 58 -13.15 7.34 5.66
C ASP A 58 -12.63 8.50 6.54
N HIS A 59 -13.50 9.50 6.74
CA HIS A 59 -13.17 10.70 7.51
C HIS A 59 -12.80 10.36 8.95
N HIS A 60 -13.46 9.36 9.55
CA HIS A 60 -13.21 8.95 10.93
C HIS A 60 -11.78 8.41 11.09
N THR A 61 -11.37 7.46 10.25
CA THR A 61 -10.01 6.89 10.29
C THR A 61 -8.95 7.97 10.10
N ARG A 62 -9.19 8.91 9.18
CA ARG A 62 -8.27 10.03 8.93
C ARG A 62 -8.05 10.90 10.17
N GLU A 63 -9.12 11.29 10.85
CA GLU A 63 -9.01 12.14 12.05
C GLU A 63 -8.34 11.39 13.21
N THR A 64 -8.62 10.09 13.37
CA THR A 64 -7.93 9.24 14.35
C THR A 64 -6.42 9.21 14.09
N ILE A 65 -6.00 9.03 12.83
CA ILE A 65 -4.57 9.01 12.49
C ILE A 65 -3.94 10.38 12.73
N LYS A 66 -4.62 11.48 12.39
CA LYS A 66 -4.16 12.85 12.64
C LYS A 66 -3.85 13.09 14.13
N ILE A 67 -4.63 12.52 15.05
CA ILE A 67 -4.34 12.56 16.49
C ILE A 67 -3.16 11.63 16.81
N ASN A 68 -3.16 10.39 16.30
CA ASN A 68 -2.11 9.42 16.58
C ASN A 68 -0.71 9.88 16.12
N VAL A 69 -0.62 10.69 15.06
CA VAL A 69 0.68 11.20 14.57
C VAL A 69 1.26 12.33 15.45
N MET A 70 0.49 12.87 16.40
CA MET A 70 1.01 13.79 17.42
C MET A 70 1.82 13.06 18.49
N ALA A 71 1.46 11.81 18.79
CA ALA A 71 2.18 10.92 19.69
C ALA A 71 2.32 9.53 19.06
N PRO A 72 3.22 9.37 18.07
CA PRO A 72 3.26 8.18 17.22
C PRO A 72 3.62 6.92 17.99
N THR A 73 2.84 5.87 17.75
CA THR A 73 3.10 4.51 18.24
C THR A 73 3.29 3.56 17.06
N PRO A 74 3.82 2.34 17.24
CA PRO A 74 3.95 1.36 16.16
C PRO A 74 2.62 1.04 15.46
N ILE A 75 1.49 1.17 16.17
CA ILE A 75 0.14 0.86 15.68
C ILE A 75 -0.60 2.07 15.08
N CYS A 76 0.08 3.22 14.94
CA CYS A 76 -0.49 4.50 14.48
C CYS A 76 -1.32 4.38 13.19
N PHE A 77 -0.92 3.49 12.28
CA PHE A 77 -1.52 3.31 10.95
C PHE A 77 -2.24 1.96 10.76
N ASP A 78 -2.39 1.14 11.81
CA ASP A 78 -2.90 -0.24 11.68
C ASP A 78 -4.30 -0.30 11.07
N GLU A 79 -5.19 0.63 11.44
CA GLU A 79 -6.56 0.64 10.93
C GLU A 79 -6.62 1.02 9.46
N ALA A 80 -5.93 2.10 9.06
CA ALA A 80 -5.81 2.45 7.65
C ALA A 80 -5.14 1.34 6.83
N GLN A 81 -4.11 0.68 7.37
CA GLN A 81 -3.45 -0.42 6.67
C GLN A 81 -4.39 -1.61 6.43
N LYS A 82 -5.28 -1.94 7.36
CA LYS A 82 -6.32 -2.97 7.18
C LYS A 82 -7.34 -2.56 6.11
N ILE A 83 -7.78 -1.30 6.10
CA ILE A 83 -8.73 -0.78 5.11
C ILE A 83 -8.11 -0.87 3.71
N VAL A 84 -6.87 -0.40 3.56
CA VAL A 84 -6.12 -0.45 2.30
C VAL A 84 -5.89 -1.88 1.83
N TYR A 85 -5.57 -2.81 2.74
CA TYR A 85 -5.47 -4.23 2.40
C TYR A 85 -6.78 -4.78 1.82
N LYS A 86 -7.91 -4.52 2.49
CA LYS A 86 -9.23 -4.95 2.01
C LYS A 86 -9.62 -4.29 0.68
N LEU A 87 -9.20 -3.05 0.46
CA LEU A 87 -9.42 -2.34 -0.81
C LEU A 87 -8.67 -3.02 -1.95
N MET A 88 -7.38 -3.31 -1.75
CA MET A 88 -6.57 -4.05 -2.72
C MET A 88 -7.12 -5.45 -2.97
N GLU A 89 -7.56 -6.16 -1.93
CA GLU A 89 -8.14 -7.51 -2.02
C GLU A 89 -9.45 -7.54 -2.81
N ARG A 90 -10.32 -6.52 -2.65
CA ARG A 90 -11.61 -6.45 -3.34
C ARG A 90 -11.54 -5.90 -4.76
N ASP A 91 -10.61 -4.99 -5.04
CA ASP A 91 -10.62 -4.25 -6.30
C ASP A 91 -9.45 -4.61 -7.21
N SER A 92 -8.22 -4.33 -6.75
CA SER A 92 -7.02 -4.49 -7.59
C SER A 92 -6.61 -5.95 -7.76
N TYR A 93 -6.84 -6.81 -6.76
CA TYR A 93 -6.43 -8.22 -6.79
C TYR A 93 -7.23 -9.06 -7.79
N PRO A 94 -8.57 -8.99 -7.85
CA PRO A 94 -9.35 -9.72 -8.86
C PRO A 94 -9.16 -9.18 -10.28
N ARG A 95 -8.80 -7.91 -10.44
CA ARG A 95 -8.47 -7.32 -11.75
C ARG A 95 -7.07 -7.73 -12.19
N PHE A 96 -6.09 -7.75 -11.29
CA PHE A 96 -4.75 -8.28 -11.55
C PHE A 96 -4.78 -9.75 -11.99
N LEU A 97 -5.57 -10.60 -11.34
CA LEU A 97 -5.72 -12.01 -11.76
C LEU A 97 -6.38 -12.17 -13.14
N ARG A 98 -7.13 -11.16 -13.60
CA ARG A 98 -7.80 -11.14 -14.91
C ARG A 98 -7.03 -10.36 -15.96
N SER A 99 -5.98 -9.64 -15.59
CA SER A 99 -5.23 -8.80 -16.51
C SER A 99 -4.25 -9.60 -17.35
N ASP A 100 -3.97 -9.09 -18.54
CA ASP A 100 -3.07 -9.75 -19.50
C ASP A 100 -1.63 -9.89 -18.96
N ILE A 101 -1.28 -9.12 -17.93
CA ILE A 101 0.01 -9.22 -17.23
C ILE A 101 0.15 -10.53 -16.45
N TYR A 102 -0.91 -11.01 -15.79
CA TYR A 102 -0.88 -12.32 -15.12
C TYR A 102 -0.95 -13.47 -16.14
N ARG A 103 -1.72 -13.31 -17.22
CA ARG A 103 -1.77 -14.28 -18.33
C ARG A 103 -0.45 -14.43 -19.06
N SER A 104 0.24 -13.32 -19.34
CA SER A 104 1.57 -13.33 -19.96
C SER A 104 2.63 -14.05 -19.09
N LEU A 105 2.48 -13.99 -17.76
CA LEU A 105 3.32 -14.75 -16.83
C LEU A 105 3.07 -16.26 -16.93
N LEU A 106 1.80 -16.69 -17.01
CA LEU A 106 1.43 -18.10 -17.21
C LEU A 106 1.91 -18.64 -18.56
N ASP A 107 1.77 -17.86 -19.63
CA ASP A 107 2.27 -18.26 -20.96
C ASP A 107 3.79 -18.39 -20.98
N SER A 108 4.52 -17.49 -20.31
CA SER A 108 5.99 -17.57 -20.24
C SER A 108 6.49 -18.80 -19.47
N THR A 109 5.73 -19.32 -18.50
CA THR A 109 6.08 -20.57 -17.78
C THR A 109 5.76 -21.85 -18.56
N THR A 110 4.96 -21.78 -19.62
CA THR A 110 4.56 -22.97 -20.40
C THR A 110 5.52 -23.25 -21.57
N THR A 111 6.26 -22.23 -22.04
CA THR A 111 7.25 -22.37 -23.11
C THR A 111 8.62 -22.94 -22.72
N ASP A 112 8.89 -23.18 -21.43
CA ASP A 112 10.15 -23.81 -20.98
C ASP A 112 10.08 -25.34 -20.87
N CYS A 113 8.95 -25.98 -21.17
CA CYS A 113 8.83 -27.45 -21.14
C CYS A 113 8.93 -28.11 -22.53
N GLN A 114 9.26 -27.36 -23.60
CA GLN A 114 9.45 -27.91 -24.96
C GLN A 114 10.87 -27.70 -25.53
N ARG A 115 11.84 -27.27 -24.72
CA ARG A 115 13.26 -27.30 -25.08
C ARG A 115 14.08 -27.93 -23.96
N GLY A 116 13.99 -29.25 -23.86
CA GLY A 116 14.85 -30.12 -23.05
C GLY A 116 14.88 -31.50 -23.65
#